data_AF-A0A9D2RWP1-F1
#
_entry.id   AF-A0A9D2RWP1-F1
#
_cell.length_a   1.000
_cell.length_b   1.000
_cell.length_c   1.000
_cell.angle_alpha   90.00
_cell.angle_beta   90.00
_cell.angle_gamma   90.00
#
_symmetry.space_group_name_H-M   'P 1'
#
loop_
_entity.id
_entity.type
_entity.pdbx_description
1 polymer ?
#
loop_
_entity_poly.entity_id
_entity_poly.type
_entity_poly.pdbx_seq_one_letter_code
_entity_poly.pdbx_strand_id
1 'polypeptide(L)'
;MNVPSLYSFIDRDRLHDMLDAFHSCLDIPVQVIDTNGEILESCGETTAFCQIFKKYLPVSESCQQLHIKASRRAIDLGETYIFSCHANLNHIVFPLMKKNTLFGAILAGPFLMDAPDSLLISDIAKHYPIPTESLLDMYEESNSIRIFPPSKVTKISRLLYYLCASLISDSRQQFEDNQGKLYQQSKINESIQMYKSYGVEPESSYPYEEEKELITKVKTGNVKEARALLNDLLGYVFFAGNNKLEIVKARSIELCSLLSRAAIEGGAPTDSILKINNQYLRTLQEINDIDKLCYKLQEVVDVFTEGMFNYIPSKNSEIIRKAIAYISQNYNTNLTLEEVANHVHLNPTYFSTLFKQSSGSSFKEYLNIVRVEESKRLLSNTDYSIIDIAVATGFENQSYFSKVFKKYTGLTPKQYR
;
A
#
# COMPACT_ATOMS: atom_id res chain seq x y z
N MET A 1 22.15 28.03 -30.58
CA MET A 1 21.99 27.62 -29.16
C MET A 1 21.66 26.14 -29.16
N ASN A 2 22.36 25.31 -28.38
CA ASN A 2 22.06 23.88 -28.29
C ASN A 2 20.65 23.71 -27.72
N VAL A 3 19.74 23.14 -28.51
CA VAL A 3 18.40 22.78 -28.03
C VAL A 3 18.58 21.66 -26.99
N PRO A 4 18.02 21.79 -25.76
CA PRO A 4 18.08 20.72 -24.76
C PRO A 4 17.61 19.38 -25.34
N SER A 5 18.31 18.30 -25.01
CA SER A 5 18.06 16.96 -25.55
C SER A 5 16.61 16.48 -25.32
N LEU A 6 15.96 16.98 -24.27
CA LEU A 6 14.53 16.77 -23.98
C LEU A 6 13.61 17.16 -25.15
N TYR A 7 13.84 18.34 -25.73
CA TYR A 7 12.99 18.89 -26.79
C TYR A 7 13.27 18.27 -28.17
N SER A 8 14.15 17.27 -28.25
CA SER A 8 14.34 16.49 -29.48
C SER A 8 13.22 15.47 -29.72
N PHE A 9 12.40 15.19 -28.71
CA PHE A 9 11.30 14.22 -28.81
C PHE A 9 10.01 14.64 -28.07
N ILE A 10 10.05 15.73 -27.31
CA ILE A 10 8.86 16.36 -26.74
C ILE A 10 8.71 17.75 -27.37
N ASP A 11 7.51 18.03 -27.85
CA ASP A 11 7.14 19.36 -28.35
C ASP A 11 7.06 20.36 -27.18
N ARG A 12 7.85 21.44 -27.26
CA ARG A 12 7.99 22.41 -26.17
C ARG A 12 6.71 23.20 -25.94
N ASP A 13 6.06 23.67 -27.00
CA ASP A 13 4.87 24.51 -26.89
C ASP A 13 3.70 23.70 -26.33
N ARG A 14 3.55 22.45 -26.81
CA ARG A 14 2.57 21.51 -26.25
C ARG A 14 2.84 21.20 -24.78
N LEU A 15 4.09 21.00 -24.38
CA LEU A 15 4.44 20.77 -22.98
C LEU A 15 4.08 22.00 -22.15
N HIS A 16 4.43 23.20 -22.61
CA HIS A 16 4.10 24.46 -21.95
C HIS A 16 2.60 24.59 -21.69
N ASP A 17 1.76 24.43 -22.72
CA ASP A 17 0.30 24.54 -22.60
C ASP A 17 -0.27 23.56 -21.57
N MET A 18 0.28 22.33 -21.51
CA MET A 18 -0.12 21.33 -20.52
C MET A 18 0.24 21.77 -19.10
N LEU A 19 1.45 22.31 -18.89
CA LEU A 19 1.92 22.75 -17.58
C LEU A 19 1.20 24.01 -17.11
N ASP A 20 0.95 24.96 -18.00
CA ASP A 20 0.18 26.17 -17.72
C ASP A 20 -1.26 25.85 -17.31
N ALA A 21 -1.92 24.93 -18.03
CA ALA A 21 -3.25 24.45 -17.66
C ALA A 21 -3.25 23.77 -16.27
N PHE A 22 -2.23 22.96 -15.97
CA PHE A 22 -2.09 22.29 -14.68
C PHE A 22 -1.84 23.30 -13.54
N HIS A 23 -0.94 24.25 -13.76
CA HIS A 23 -0.66 25.36 -12.85
C HIS A 23 -1.94 26.18 -12.58
N SER A 24 -2.62 26.63 -13.63
CA SER A 24 -3.85 27.43 -13.54
C SER A 24 -4.98 26.75 -12.76
N CYS A 25 -5.06 25.41 -12.81
CA CYS A 25 -6.09 24.66 -12.08
C CYS A 25 -5.78 24.50 -10.58
N LEU A 26 -4.50 24.45 -10.21
CA LEU A 26 -4.06 24.06 -8.86
C LEU A 26 -3.40 25.17 -8.07
N ASP A 27 -2.98 26.24 -8.74
CA ASP A 27 -2.29 27.38 -8.17
C ASP A 27 -1.02 26.96 -7.41
N ILE A 28 -0.23 26.09 -8.05
CA ILE A 28 1.10 25.68 -7.56
C ILE A 28 2.13 25.82 -8.67
N PRO A 29 3.40 26.14 -8.35
CA PRO A 29 4.43 26.26 -9.36
C PRO A 29 4.70 24.92 -10.04
N VAL A 30 4.98 24.96 -11.34
CA VAL A 30 5.32 23.78 -12.13
C VAL A 30 6.56 24.07 -12.97
N GLN A 31 7.57 23.22 -12.88
CA GLN A 31 8.88 23.44 -13.52
C GLN A 31 9.28 22.23 -14.35
N VAL A 32 9.92 22.49 -15.48
CA VAL A 32 10.65 21.48 -16.25
C VAL A 32 12.13 21.61 -15.91
N ILE A 33 12.75 20.53 -15.48
CA ILE A 33 14.19 20.48 -15.20
C ILE A 33 14.90 19.52 -16.16
N ASP A 34 16.15 19.84 -16.48
CA ASP A 34 17.05 18.95 -17.24
C ASP A 34 17.65 17.85 -16.34
N THR A 35 18.59 17.06 -16.87
CA THR A 35 19.26 15.99 -16.11
C THR A 35 20.26 16.47 -15.05
N ASN A 36 20.61 17.77 -15.07
CA ASN A 36 21.49 18.42 -14.11
C ASN A 36 20.70 19.16 -13.01
N GLY A 37 19.39 19.31 -13.19
CA GLY A 37 18.49 20.02 -12.29
C GLY A 37 18.35 21.51 -12.62
N GLU A 38 18.83 21.93 -13.81
CA GLU A 38 18.62 23.27 -14.33
C GLU A 38 17.19 23.42 -14.84
N ILE A 39 16.56 24.55 -14.51
CA ILE A 39 15.18 24.84 -14.90
C ILE A 39 15.18 25.25 -16.38
N LEU A 40 14.50 24.47 -17.21
CA LEU A 40 14.28 24.74 -18.63
C LEU A 40 13.05 25.60 -18.85
N GLU A 41 12.05 25.45 -17.98
CA GLU A 41 10.75 26.10 -18.09
C GLU A 41 10.05 26.18 -16.73
N SER A 42 9.24 27.21 -16.49
CA SER A 42 8.49 27.41 -15.25
C SER A 42 7.15 28.06 -15.55
N CYS A 43 6.08 27.51 -14.97
CA CYS A 43 4.75 28.11 -14.86
C CYS A 43 4.50 28.44 -13.39
N GLY A 44 4.24 29.70 -13.07
CA GLY A 44 4.18 30.21 -11.69
C GLY A 44 5.56 30.54 -11.10
N GLU A 45 5.54 31.21 -9.94
CA GLU A 45 6.73 31.74 -9.28
C GLU A 45 7.20 30.88 -8.11
N THR A 46 8.50 30.93 -7.81
CA THR A 46 9.05 30.28 -6.61
C THR A 46 8.63 31.06 -5.37
N THR A 47 8.08 30.37 -4.36
CA THR A 47 7.61 31.01 -3.12
C THR A 47 8.73 31.77 -2.40
N ALA A 48 8.38 32.90 -1.78
CA ALA A 48 9.32 33.70 -0.98
C ALA A 48 9.92 32.87 0.17
N PHE A 49 9.13 31.96 0.76
CA PHE A 49 9.60 30.94 1.69
C PHE A 49 10.86 30.21 1.20
N CYS A 50 10.83 29.69 -0.02
CA CYS A 50 11.97 28.97 -0.59
C CYS A 50 13.17 29.90 -0.86
N GLN A 51 12.92 31.16 -1.21
CA GLN A 51 13.98 32.15 -1.43
C GLN A 51 14.73 32.47 -0.12
N ILE A 52 14.01 32.58 1.00
CA ILE A 52 14.60 32.79 2.32
C ILE A 52 15.38 31.55 2.74
N PHE A 53 14.75 30.37 2.71
CA PHE A 53 15.37 29.11 3.14
C PHE A 53 16.67 28.79 2.38
N LYS A 54 16.71 28.99 1.06
CA LYS A 54 17.88 28.69 0.23
C LYS A 54 19.15 29.45 0.64
N LYS A 55 19.03 30.60 1.32
CA LYS A 55 20.19 31.36 1.84
C LYS A 55 20.95 30.60 2.92
N TYR A 56 20.29 29.65 3.59
CA TYR A 56 20.82 28.90 4.73
C TYR A 56 21.02 27.42 4.42
N LEU A 57 20.76 26.99 3.18
CA LEU A 57 21.04 25.63 2.75
C LEU A 57 22.57 25.40 2.69
N PRO A 58 23.11 24.33 3.32
CA PRO A 58 24.54 24.05 3.31
C PRO A 58 25.07 23.89 1.89
N VAL A 59 26.33 24.29 1.65
CA VAL A 59 26.99 24.19 0.34
C VAL A 59 27.06 22.74 -0.19
N SER A 60 27.03 21.75 0.70
CA SER A 60 26.98 20.32 0.36
C SER A 60 25.61 19.84 -0.11
N GLU A 61 24.56 20.63 0.08
CA GLU A 61 23.18 20.31 -0.29
C GLU A 61 22.68 21.24 -1.42
N SER A 62 21.79 20.74 -2.25
CA SER A 62 21.17 21.54 -3.31
C SER A 62 19.79 21.03 -3.61
N CYS A 63 18.83 21.95 -3.73
CA CYS A 63 17.49 21.62 -4.23
C CYS A 63 17.54 20.92 -5.58
N GLN A 64 18.44 21.36 -6.48
CA GLN A 64 18.59 20.76 -7.81
C GLN A 64 19.01 19.28 -7.70
N GLN A 65 20.00 18.98 -6.85
CA GLN A 65 20.45 17.61 -6.64
C GLN A 65 19.35 16.74 -6.01
N LEU A 66 18.59 17.28 -5.05
CA LEU A 66 17.46 16.57 -4.46
C LEU A 66 16.37 16.28 -5.48
N HIS A 67 16.04 17.25 -6.34
CA HIS A 67 15.05 17.08 -7.40
C HIS A 67 15.49 16.02 -8.41
N ILE A 68 16.78 15.96 -8.77
CA ILE A 68 17.31 14.91 -9.65
C ILE A 68 17.29 13.54 -8.98
N LYS A 69 17.62 13.45 -7.69
CA LYS A 69 17.48 12.20 -6.93
C LYS A 69 16.03 11.71 -6.92
N ALA A 70 15.09 12.63 -6.68
CA ALA A 70 13.65 12.34 -6.74
C ALA A 70 13.20 11.93 -8.15
N SER A 71 13.73 12.57 -9.20
CA SER A 71 13.44 12.23 -10.60
C SER A 71 13.92 10.82 -10.95
N ARG A 72 15.12 10.44 -10.52
CA ARG A 72 15.64 9.07 -10.70
C ARG A 72 14.81 8.05 -9.94
N ARG A 73 14.38 8.41 -8.72
CA ARG A 73 13.47 7.57 -7.93
C ARG A 73 12.15 7.34 -8.65
N ALA A 74 11.62 8.37 -9.30
CA ALA A 74 10.40 8.28 -10.10
C ALA A 74 10.55 7.32 -11.30
N ILE A 75 11.74 7.21 -11.90
CA ILE A 75 12.04 6.22 -12.96
C ILE A 75 12.01 4.80 -12.40
N ASP A 76 12.65 4.55 -11.26
CA ASP A 76 12.66 3.23 -10.62
C ASP A 76 11.23 2.77 -10.26
N LEU A 77 10.38 3.73 -9.91
CA LEU A 77 8.96 3.54 -9.66
C LEU A 77 8.12 3.51 -10.93
N GLY A 78 8.65 3.98 -12.08
CA GLY A 78 7.96 4.08 -13.37
C GLY A 78 6.68 4.93 -13.35
N GLU A 79 6.60 5.92 -12.46
CA GLU A 79 5.45 6.81 -12.27
C GLU A 79 5.84 8.13 -11.60
N THR A 80 4.85 8.97 -11.25
CA THR A 80 5.08 10.18 -10.45
C THR A 80 5.54 9.84 -9.03
N TYR A 81 6.52 10.56 -8.51
CA TYR A 81 6.99 10.39 -7.13
C TYR A 81 6.69 11.63 -6.28
N ILE A 82 6.11 11.43 -5.10
CA ILE A 82 5.81 12.49 -4.13
C ILE A 82 6.93 12.51 -3.10
N PHE A 83 7.56 13.66 -2.87
CA PHE A 83 8.66 13.78 -1.92
C PHE A 83 8.64 15.11 -1.17
N SER A 84 9.27 15.12 -0.01
CA SER A 84 9.48 16.33 0.79
C SER A 84 10.91 16.87 0.55
N CYS A 85 11.03 18.18 0.40
CA CYS A 85 12.30 18.85 0.16
C CYS A 85 13.05 19.17 1.47
N HIS A 86 14.24 19.76 1.36
CA HIS A 86 15.04 20.24 2.49
C HIS A 86 14.28 21.17 3.46
N ALA A 87 13.27 21.89 2.96
CA ALA A 87 12.47 22.81 3.75
C ALA A 87 11.15 22.19 4.24
N ASN A 88 11.04 20.86 4.25
CA ASN A 88 9.83 20.10 4.60
C ASN A 88 8.59 20.41 3.73
N LEU A 89 8.77 21.01 2.56
CA LEU A 89 7.69 21.24 1.59
C LEU A 89 7.58 20.08 0.60
N ASN A 90 6.36 19.80 0.14
CA ASN A 90 6.08 18.66 -0.71
C ASN A 90 6.07 19.01 -2.19
N HIS A 91 6.52 18.07 -3.00
CA HIS A 91 6.60 18.16 -4.45
C HIS A 91 6.14 16.85 -5.08
N ILE A 92 5.63 16.93 -6.30
CA ILE A 92 5.35 15.78 -7.17
C ILE A 92 6.31 15.88 -8.34
N VAL A 93 7.03 14.81 -8.65
CA VAL A 93 7.93 14.75 -9.80
C VAL A 93 7.46 13.71 -10.82
N PHE A 94 7.44 14.06 -12.09
CA PHE A 94 7.16 13.16 -13.21
C PHE A 94 8.41 13.06 -14.11
N PRO A 95 8.99 11.86 -14.32
CA PRO A 95 10.20 11.72 -15.12
C PRO A 95 9.89 11.81 -16.61
N LEU A 96 10.63 12.63 -17.35
CA LEU A 96 10.56 12.69 -18.82
C LEU A 96 11.66 11.80 -19.41
N MET A 97 11.23 10.63 -19.89
CA MET A 97 12.13 9.55 -20.30
C MET A 97 11.74 8.92 -21.63
N LYS A 98 12.73 8.35 -22.32
CA LYS A 98 12.57 7.59 -23.56
C LYS A 98 13.51 6.38 -23.54
N LYS A 99 13.00 5.16 -23.79
CA LYS A 99 13.80 3.92 -23.73
C LYS A 99 14.62 3.79 -22.43
N ASN A 100 13.97 4.04 -21.29
CA ASN A 100 14.57 4.01 -19.95
C ASN A 100 15.74 4.99 -19.71
N THR A 101 15.91 6.00 -20.57
CA THR A 101 16.90 7.06 -20.40
C THR A 101 16.20 8.34 -19.93
N LEU A 102 16.68 8.96 -18.85
CA LEU A 102 16.19 10.23 -18.32
C LEU A 102 16.68 11.38 -19.19
N PHE A 103 15.77 12.28 -19.57
CA PHE A 103 16.10 13.51 -20.29
C PHE A 103 15.71 14.78 -19.52
N GLY A 104 14.88 14.63 -18.49
CA GLY A 104 14.45 15.71 -17.62
C GLY A 104 13.30 15.25 -16.72
N ALA A 105 12.69 16.18 -16.00
CA ALA A 105 11.50 15.89 -15.20
C ALA A 105 10.59 17.11 -15.10
N ILE A 106 9.30 16.86 -14.87
CA ILE A 106 8.32 17.87 -14.48
C ILE A 106 8.22 17.84 -12.96
N LEU A 107 8.37 18.97 -12.30
CA LEU A 107 8.19 19.17 -10.88
C LEU A 107 6.95 20.03 -10.64
N ALA A 108 6.02 19.57 -9.82
CA ALA A 108 4.88 20.34 -9.35
C ALA A 108 5.00 20.56 -7.84
N GLY A 109 5.06 21.82 -7.42
CA GLY A 109 5.27 22.24 -6.04
C GLY A 109 6.16 23.49 -5.95
N PRO A 110 6.41 24.00 -4.73
CA PRO A 110 6.09 23.36 -3.45
C PRO A 110 4.62 23.50 -3.01
N PHE A 111 4.16 22.59 -2.15
CA PHE A 111 2.89 22.68 -1.42
C PHE A 111 2.99 22.04 -0.02
N LEU A 112 2.03 22.33 0.85
CA LEU A 112 1.87 21.74 2.17
C LEU A 112 0.75 20.70 2.17
N MET A 113 0.86 19.71 3.06
CA MET A 113 -0.19 18.68 3.23
C MET A 113 -1.12 18.94 4.43
N ASP A 114 -0.71 19.84 5.31
CA ASP A 114 -1.47 20.31 6.46
C ASP A 114 -1.19 21.81 6.64
N ALA A 115 -2.00 22.48 7.45
CA ALA A 115 -1.77 23.87 7.79
C ALA A 115 -0.39 24.06 8.44
N PRO A 116 0.37 25.10 8.06
CA PRO A 116 1.65 25.36 8.68
C PRO A 116 1.46 25.70 10.15
N ASP A 117 2.16 24.97 11.01
CA ASP A 117 2.18 25.18 12.45
C ASP A 117 3.58 25.60 12.92
N SER A 118 3.72 25.84 14.22
CA SER A 118 5.03 26.15 14.82
C SER A 118 6.01 24.98 14.73
N LEU A 119 5.51 23.73 14.57
CA LEU A 119 6.36 22.55 14.45
C LEU A 119 7.14 22.56 13.14
N LEU A 120 6.51 22.94 12.02
CA LEU A 120 7.17 23.06 10.70
C LEU A 120 8.46 23.88 10.77
N ILE A 121 8.39 25.06 11.37
CA ILE A 121 9.54 25.98 11.49
C ILE A 121 10.54 25.48 12.53
N SER A 122 10.05 24.94 13.65
CA SER A 122 10.92 24.39 14.69
C SER A 122 11.77 23.22 14.19
N ASP A 123 11.22 22.39 13.30
CA ASP A 123 11.94 21.25 12.74
C ASP A 123 13.00 21.68 11.73
N ILE A 124 12.73 22.70 10.93
CA ILE A 124 13.74 23.30 10.04
C ILE A 124 14.88 23.91 10.87
N ALA A 125 14.54 24.65 11.93
CA ALA A 125 15.51 25.30 12.81
C ALA A 125 16.44 24.31 13.56
N LYS A 126 15.99 23.07 13.81
CA LYS A 126 16.84 22.02 14.39
C LYS A 126 17.95 21.55 13.44
N HIS A 127 17.71 21.62 12.13
CA HIS A 127 18.60 21.05 11.12
C HIS A 127 19.46 22.10 10.42
N TYR A 128 18.97 23.34 10.34
CA TYR A 128 19.63 24.42 9.61
C TYR A 128 19.88 25.63 10.52
N PRO A 129 21.06 26.26 10.45
CA PRO A 129 21.41 27.40 11.29
C PRO A 129 20.76 28.69 10.75
N ILE A 130 19.43 28.79 10.89
CA ILE A 130 18.64 29.93 10.42
C ILE A 130 18.42 30.92 11.57
N PRO A 131 18.69 32.23 11.40
CA PRO A 131 18.40 33.25 12.39
C PRO A 131 16.90 33.36 12.72
N THR A 132 16.57 33.72 13.96
CA THR A 132 15.17 33.84 14.42
C THR A 132 14.32 34.77 13.57
N GLU A 133 14.88 35.90 13.11
CA GLU A 133 14.20 36.85 12.21
C GLU A 133 13.77 36.16 10.91
N SER A 134 14.68 35.44 10.26
CA SER A 134 14.37 34.71 9.03
C SER A 134 13.43 33.52 9.25
N LEU A 135 13.43 32.91 10.44
CA LEU A 135 12.43 31.89 10.80
C LEU A 135 11.03 32.49 10.94
N LEU A 136 10.91 33.71 11.47
CA LEU A 136 9.64 34.44 11.53
C LEU A 136 9.14 34.79 10.12
N ASP A 137 10.02 35.35 9.28
CA ASP A 137 9.68 35.64 7.87
C ASP A 137 9.22 34.36 7.15
N MET A 138 9.92 33.24 7.35
CA MET A 138 9.51 31.94 6.81
C MET A 138 8.16 31.48 7.34
N TYR A 139 7.86 31.69 8.63
CA TYR A 139 6.55 31.34 9.18
C TYR A 139 5.43 32.16 8.54
N GLU A 140 5.62 33.47 8.40
CA GLU A 140 4.65 34.35 7.74
C GLU A 140 4.41 33.91 6.30
N GLU A 141 5.49 33.69 5.55
CA GLU A 141 5.44 33.24 4.16
C GLU A 141 4.85 31.85 3.98
N SER A 142 4.90 30.98 5.00
CA SER A 142 4.31 29.64 4.92
C SER A 142 2.80 29.67 4.70
N ASN A 143 2.11 30.75 5.11
CA ASN A 143 0.68 30.92 4.90
C ASN A 143 0.30 31.17 3.42
N SER A 144 1.25 31.59 2.60
CA SER A 144 1.04 31.75 1.15
C SER A 144 1.18 30.44 0.38
N ILE A 145 1.74 29.40 1.01
CA ILE A 145 1.96 28.10 0.37
C ILE A 145 0.64 27.34 0.30
N ARG A 146 0.34 26.78 -0.88
CA ARG A 146 -0.89 26.04 -1.10
C ARG A 146 -0.95 24.79 -0.22
N ILE A 147 -2.10 24.54 0.40
CA ILE A 147 -2.35 23.37 1.25
C ILE A 147 -3.27 22.39 0.52
N PHE A 148 -2.85 21.13 0.45
CA PHE A 148 -3.66 20.04 -0.08
C PHE A 148 -3.66 18.85 0.87
N PRO A 149 -4.82 18.36 1.34
CA PRO A 149 -4.84 17.17 2.18
C PRO A 149 -4.26 15.96 1.42
N PRO A 150 -3.65 14.98 2.10
CA PRO A 150 -2.99 13.84 1.46
C PRO A 150 -3.83 13.13 0.39
N SER A 151 -5.12 12.90 0.69
CA SER A 151 -6.07 12.27 -0.24
C SER A 151 -6.28 13.06 -1.54
N LYS A 152 -6.10 14.39 -1.52
CA LYS A 152 -6.14 15.26 -2.69
C LYS A 152 -4.81 15.24 -3.44
N VAL A 153 -3.68 15.21 -2.75
CA VAL A 153 -2.35 15.12 -3.39
C VAL A 153 -2.24 13.87 -4.25
N THR A 154 -2.75 12.72 -3.78
CA THR A 154 -2.79 11.48 -4.57
C THR A 154 -3.57 11.65 -5.88
N LYS A 155 -4.67 12.41 -5.86
CA LYS A 155 -5.45 12.73 -7.07
C LYS A 155 -4.72 13.69 -8.00
N ILE A 156 -4.04 14.70 -7.44
CA ILE A 156 -3.22 15.65 -8.20
C ILE A 156 -2.06 14.93 -8.90
N SER A 157 -1.38 14.03 -8.19
CA SER A 157 -0.31 13.20 -8.72
C SER A 157 -0.77 12.35 -9.90
N ARG A 158 -1.94 11.69 -9.75
CA ARG A 158 -2.58 10.94 -10.85
C ARG A 158 -2.97 11.82 -12.03
N LEU A 159 -3.48 13.02 -11.77
CA LEU A 159 -3.82 13.97 -12.83
C LEU A 159 -2.58 14.38 -13.62
N LEU A 160 -1.47 14.71 -12.93
CA LEU A 160 -0.20 15.04 -13.57
C LEU A 160 0.30 13.86 -14.43
N TYR A 161 0.19 12.65 -13.89
CA TYR A 161 0.52 11.44 -14.63
C TYR A 161 -0.35 11.30 -15.89
N TYR A 162 -1.68 11.38 -15.80
CA TYR A 162 -2.56 11.21 -16.98
C TYR A 162 -2.31 12.26 -18.05
N LEU A 163 -2.04 13.49 -17.62
CA LEU A 163 -1.66 14.57 -18.52
C LEU A 163 -0.36 14.24 -19.26
N CYS A 164 0.68 13.82 -18.53
CA CYS A 164 2.03 13.70 -19.06
C CYS A 164 2.39 12.29 -19.58
N ALA A 165 1.59 11.25 -19.30
CA ALA A 165 1.88 9.87 -19.67
C ALA A 165 2.05 9.68 -21.18
N SER A 166 1.29 10.44 -21.98
CA SER A 166 1.40 10.41 -23.44
C SER A 166 2.75 10.92 -23.98
N LEU A 167 3.53 11.62 -23.15
CA LEU A 167 4.88 12.09 -23.49
C LEU A 167 5.93 10.98 -23.39
N ILE A 168 5.59 9.82 -22.81
CA ILE A 168 6.48 8.68 -22.63
C ILE A 168 5.99 7.53 -23.53
N SER A 169 6.87 6.99 -24.38
CA SER A 169 6.50 6.00 -25.41
C SER A 169 6.33 4.56 -24.92
N ASP A 170 6.82 4.21 -23.73
CA ASP A 170 7.10 2.81 -23.35
C ASP A 170 6.28 2.27 -22.15
N SER A 171 5.36 3.03 -21.56
CA SER A 171 4.94 2.82 -20.15
C SER A 171 3.54 2.26 -19.91
N ARG A 172 2.77 1.85 -20.93
CA ARG A 172 1.37 1.40 -20.72
C ARG A 172 1.25 0.12 -19.87
N GLN A 173 2.27 -0.74 -19.87
CA GLN A 173 2.31 -1.98 -19.08
C GLN A 173 2.96 -1.79 -17.70
N GLN A 174 3.93 -0.88 -17.57
CA GLN A 174 4.46 -0.43 -16.27
C GLN A 174 3.40 0.31 -15.44
N PHE A 175 2.47 1.00 -16.10
CA PHE A 175 1.40 1.77 -15.47
C PHE A 175 0.47 0.94 -14.56
N GLU A 176 0.16 -0.31 -14.93
CA GLU A 176 -0.73 -1.17 -14.13
C GLU A 176 -0.05 -1.65 -12.84
N ASP A 177 1.24 -2.02 -12.92
CA ASP A 177 2.03 -2.46 -11.76
C ASP A 177 2.39 -1.30 -10.81
N ASN A 178 2.60 -0.10 -11.33
CA ASN A 178 3.05 1.06 -10.55
C ASN A 178 1.90 1.76 -9.81
N GLN A 179 0.69 1.83 -10.38
CA GLN A 179 -0.48 2.34 -9.66
C GLN A 179 -0.77 1.59 -8.35
N GLY A 180 -0.43 0.30 -8.28
CA GLY A 180 -0.52 -0.49 -7.05
C GLY A 180 0.44 -0.03 -5.95
N LYS A 181 1.66 0.38 -6.32
CA LYS A 181 2.71 0.87 -5.40
C LYS A 181 2.35 2.22 -4.76
N LEU A 182 1.89 3.19 -5.57
CA LEU A 182 1.46 4.50 -5.04
C LEU A 182 0.24 4.39 -4.13
N TYR A 183 -0.74 3.55 -4.47
CA TYR A 183 -1.88 3.32 -3.59
C TYR A 183 -1.43 2.77 -2.23
N GLN A 184 -0.49 1.82 -2.26
CA GLN A 184 0.07 1.24 -1.06
C GLN A 184 0.85 2.26 -0.21
N GLN A 185 1.78 3.00 -0.82
CA GLN A 185 2.55 4.04 -0.11
C GLN A 185 1.64 5.12 0.49
N SER A 186 0.61 5.54 -0.24
CA SER A 186 -0.38 6.50 0.27
C SER A 186 -1.09 5.96 1.51
N LYS A 187 -1.48 4.68 1.50
CA LYS A 187 -2.17 4.04 2.63
C LYS A 187 -1.25 3.92 3.84
N ILE A 188 -0.02 3.49 3.63
CA ILE A 188 0.99 3.39 4.69
C ILE A 188 1.23 4.77 5.32
N ASN A 189 1.38 5.82 4.50
CA ASN A 189 1.56 7.19 5.00
C ASN A 189 0.36 7.72 5.77
N GLU A 190 -0.87 7.42 5.34
CA GLU A 190 -2.09 7.73 6.10
C GLU A 190 -2.05 7.06 7.49
N SER A 191 -1.69 5.78 7.55
CA SER A 191 -1.59 5.04 8.82
C SER A 191 -0.46 5.58 9.71
N ILE A 192 0.70 5.96 9.17
CA ILE A 192 1.79 6.61 9.92
C ILE A 192 1.31 7.92 10.57
N GLN A 193 0.59 8.76 9.81
CA GLN A 193 0.08 10.04 10.33
C GLN A 193 -1.00 9.82 11.40
N MET A 194 -1.83 8.79 11.23
CA MET A 194 -2.78 8.36 12.26
C MET A 194 -2.05 8.08 13.59
N TYR A 195 -1.00 7.25 13.58
CA TYR A 195 -0.22 6.94 14.79
C TYR A 195 0.47 8.17 15.40
N LYS A 196 0.96 9.10 14.56
CA LYS A 196 1.50 10.40 15.03
C LYS A 196 0.45 11.27 15.72
N SER A 197 -0.77 11.34 15.17
CA SER A 197 -1.85 12.21 15.66
C SER A 197 -2.44 11.76 17.00
N TYR A 198 -2.43 10.47 17.28
CA TYR A 198 -2.97 9.91 18.52
C TYR A 198 -2.00 9.98 19.72
N GLY A 199 -0.82 10.59 19.56
CA GLY A 199 0.17 10.70 20.64
C GLY A 199 0.65 9.34 21.15
N VAL A 200 0.59 8.32 20.29
CA VAL A 200 0.99 6.94 20.59
C VAL A 200 2.49 6.97 20.86
N GLU A 201 2.91 6.81 22.12
CA GLU A 201 4.34 6.76 22.43
C GLU A 201 4.97 5.55 21.70
N PRO A 202 6.24 5.63 21.26
CA PRO A 202 6.93 4.53 20.58
C PRO A 202 6.99 3.21 21.40
N GLU A 203 6.66 3.27 22.69
CA GLU A 203 6.55 2.11 23.60
C GLU A 203 5.18 1.41 23.58
N SER A 204 4.27 1.84 22.72
CA SER A 204 2.96 1.20 22.56
C SER A 204 3.09 -0.26 22.11
N SER A 205 2.19 -1.12 22.58
CA SER A 205 2.21 -2.54 22.25
C SER A 205 1.96 -2.76 20.75
N TYR A 206 2.70 -3.68 20.14
CA TYR A 206 2.50 -4.07 18.73
C TYR A 206 1.03 -4.45 18.46
N PRO A 207 0.43 -4.03 17.34
CA PRO A 207 -0.98 -4.30 17.01
C PRO A 207 -1.23 -5.78 16.65
N TYR A 208 -1.19 -6.64 17.66
CA TYR A 208 -1.28 -8.08 17.51
C TYR A 208 -2.66 -8.55 17.03
N GLU A 209 -3.72 -7.81 17.36
CA GLU A 209 -5.08 -8.15 16.90
C GLU A 209 -5.25 -7.89 15.39
N GLU A 210 -4.66 -6.81 14.86
CA GLU A 210 -4.65 -6.54 13.41
C GLU A 210 -3.87 -7.60 12.64
N GLU A 211 -2.74 -8.08 13.19
CA GLU A 211 -1.98 -9.20 12.62
C GLU A 211 -2.81 -10.49 12.56
N LYS A 212 -3.51 -10.84 13.64
CA LYS A 212 -4.41 -12.01 13.66
C LYS A 212 -5.52 -11.87 12.63
N GLU A 213 -6.08 -10.67 12.49
CA GLU A 213 -7.12 -10.43 11.50
C GLU A 213 -6.56 -10.58 10.08
N LEU A 214 -5.36 -10.05 9.80
CA LEU A 214 -4.68 -10.23 8.51
C LEU A 214 -4.51 -11.72 8.17
N ILE A 215 -3.99 -12.51 9.11
CA ILE A 215 -3.84 -13.97 8.98
C ILE A 215 -5.20 -14.61 8.64
N THR A 216 -6.28 -14.15 9.27
CA THR A 216 -7.64 -14.65 9.04
C THR A 216 -8.15 -14.29 7.64
N LYS A 217 -7.90 -13.08 7.15
CA LYS A 217 -8.27 -12.67 5.80
C LYS A 217 -7.51 -13.44 4.72
N VAL A 218 -6.23 -13.76 4.97
CA VAL A 218 -5.45 -14.66 4.09
C VAL A 218 -6.05 -16.07 4.09
N LYS A 219 -6.35 -16.64 5.26
CA LYS A 219 -6.99 -17.97 5.39
C LYS A 219 -8.32 -18.10 4.66
N THR A 220 -9.09 -17.01 4.61
CA THR A 220 -10.44 -16.97 4.03
C THR A 220 -10.47 -16.47 2.58
N GLY A 221 -9.33 -16.06 2.02
CA GLY A 221 -9.24 -15.60 0.63
C GLY A 221 -9.71 -14.16 0.39
N ASN A 222 -9.84 -13.33 1.44
CA ASN A 222 -10.29 -11.93 1.30
C ASN A 222 -9.10 -10.98 1.04
N VAL A 223 -8.68 -10.91 -0.24
CA VAL A 223 -7.54 -10.11 -0.69
C VAL A 223 -7.67 -8.63 -0.33
N LYS A 224 -8.88 -8.06 -0.49
CA LYS A 224 -9.10 -6.62 -0.31
C LYS A 224 -8.89 -6.19 1.14
N GLU A 225 -9.44 -6.93 2.09
CA GLU A 225 -9.27 -6.64 3.52
C GLU A 225 -7.87 -7.01 4.00
N ALA A 226 -7.28 -8.10 3.50
CA ALA A 226 -5.89 -8.46 3.81
C ALA A 226 -4.91 -7.35 3.41
N ARG A 227 -5.08 -6.73 2.23
CA ARG A 227 -4.26 -5.59 1.81
C ARG A 227 -4.41 -4.38 2.72
N ALA A 228 -5.62 -4.09 3.21
CA ALA A 228 -5.85 -2.97 4.10
C ALA A 228 -5.10 -3.16 5.44
N LEU A 229 -5.28 -4.32 6.08
CA LEU A 229 -4.64 -4.67 7.34
C LEU A 229 -3.10 -4.71 7.23
N LEU A 230 -2.56 -5.18 6.10
CA LEU A 230 -1.12 -5.11 5.84
C LEU A 230 -0.60 -3.67 5.88
N ASN A 231 -1.32 -2.73 5.26
CA ASN A 231 -0.88 -1.34 5.19
C ASN A 231 -0.90 -0.66 6.56
N ASP A 232 -1.88 -1.00 7.40
CA ASP A 232 -1.97 -0.49 8.78
C ASP A 232 -0.81 -1.01 9.64
N LEU A 233 -0.52 -2.32 9.58
CA LEU A 233 0.63 -2.93 10.26
C LEU A 233 1.96 -2.34 9.80
N LEU A 234 2.14 -2.13 8.50
CA LEU A 234 3.33 -1.46 7.97
C LEU A 234 3.43 -0.02 8.49
N GLY A 235 2.31 0.71 8.53
CA GLY A 235 2.25 2.05 9.11
C GLY A 235 2.76 2.10 10.56
N TYR A 236 2.34 1.15 11.40
CA TYR A 236 2.84 1.00 12.76
C TYR A 236 4.36 0.70 12.79
N VAL A 237 4.81 -0.27 11.98
CA VAL A 237 6.23 -0.68 11.95
C VAL A 237 7.13 0.48 11.53
N PHE A 238 6.69 1.32 10.59
CA PHE A 238 7.41 2.52 10.19
C PHE A 238 7.49 3.56 11.30
N PHE A 239 6.37 3.78 11.99
CA PHE A 239 6.28 4.71 13.10
C PHE A 239 7.16 4.29 14.27
N ALA A 240 6.98 3.08 14.80
CA ALA A 240 7.73 2.57 15.96
C ALA A 240 9.21 2.27 15.61
N GLY A 241 9.49 1.86 14.38
CA GLY A 241 10.82 1.50 13.91
C GLY A 241 11.71 2.67 13.48
N ASN A 242 11.25 3.92 13.56
CA ASN A 242 11.94 5.11 13.04
C ASN A 242 12.43 4.92 11.59
N ASN A 243 11.61 4.27 10.75
CA ASN A 243 11.92 4.00 9.35
C ASN A 243 13.27 3.26 9.11
N LYS A 244 13.75 2.48 10.09
CA LYS A 244 14.99 1.68 9.95
C LYS A 244 14.73 0.45 9.09
N LEU A 245 15.39 0.37 7.93
CA LEU A 245 15.28 -0.73 6.97
C LEU A 245 15.40 -2.12 7.62
N GLU A 246 16.36 -2.31 8.52
CA GLU A 246 16.57 -3.62 9.19
C GLU A 246 15.35 -4.08 10.00
N ILE A 247 14.65 -3.15 10.66
CA ILE A 247 13.46 -3.47 11.46
C ILE A 247 12.31 -3.87 10.53
N VAL A 248 12.08 -3.09 9.48
CA VAL A 248 11.02 -3.35 8.48
C VAL A 248 11.29 -4.68 7.75
N LYS A 249 12.56 -4.95 7.43
CA LYS A 249 13.00 -6.20 6.80
C LYS A 249 12.77 -7.40 7.69
N ALA A 250 13.18 -7.33 8.96
CA ALA A 250 12.93 -8.41 9.93
C ALA A 250 11.43 -8.71 10.06
N ARG A 251 10.61 -7.66 10.18
CA ARG A 251 9.14 -7.81 10.24
C ARG A 251 8.53 -8.38 8.96
N SER A 252 9.03 -7.98 7.80
CA SER A 252 8.55 -8.50 6.51
C SER A 252 8.82 -10.00 6.36
N ILE A 253 9.98 -10.46 6.82
CA ILE A 253 10.38 -11.88 6.81
C ILE A 253 9.50 -12.70 7.75
N GLU A 254 9.26 -12.20 8.96
CA GLU A 254 8.35 -12.82 9.94
C GLU A 254 6.94 -12.94 9.37
N LEU A 255 6.40 -11.84 8.86
CA LEU A 255 5.05 -11.80 8.31
C LEU A 255 4.91 -12.72 7.10
N CYS A 256 5.88 -12.74 6.18
CA CYS A 256 5.89 -13.68 5.04
C CYS A 256 5.74 -15.14 5.51
N SER A 257 6.47 -15.51 6.57
CA SER A 257 6.40 -16.85 7.15
C SER A 257 5.01 -17.15 7.73
N LEU A 258 4.42 -16.21 8.47
CA LEU A 258 3.08 -16.35 9.04
C LEU A 258 2.00 -16.46 7.96
N LEU A 259 2.05 -15.62 6.93
CA LEU A 259 1.09 -15.63 5.82
C LEU A 259 1.16 -16.94 5.01
N SER A 260 2.35 -17.52 4.84
CA SER A 260 2.50 -18.82 4.20
C SER A 260 1.80 -19.94 4.99
N ARG A 261 1.88 -19.92 6.32
CA ARG A 261 1.17 -20.87 7.20
C ARG A 261 -0.33 -20.64 7.15
N ALA A 262 -0.74 -19.37 7.15
CA ALA A 262 -2.13 -18.98 7.01
C ALA A 262 -2.74 -19.53 5.71
N ALA A 263 -2.05 -19.39 4.58
CA ALA A 263 -2.49 -19.95 3.30
C ALA A 263 -2.65 -21.48 3.35
N ILE A 264 -1.71 -22.20 3.94
CA ILE A 264 -1.77 -23.67 4.08
C ILE A 264 -2.96 -24.09 4.95
N GLU A 265 -3.17 -23.41 6.08
CA GLU A 265 -4.31 -23.64 6.97
C GLU A 265 -5.66 -23.29 6.31
N GLY A 266 -5.65 -22.31 5.40
CA GLY A 266 -6.77 -21.95 4.52
C GLY A 266 -7.01 -22.95 3.37
N GLY A 267 -6.17 -23.98 3.23
CA GLY A 267 -6.34 -25.05 2.25
C GLY A 267 -5.43 -24.97 1.02
N ALA A 268 -4.47 -24.05 0.97
CA ALA A 268 -3.52 -24.00 -0.13
C ALA A 268 -2.55 -25.20 -0.12
N PRO A 269 -2.10 -25.71 -1.28
CA PRO A 269 -1.21 -26.88 -1.34
C PRO A 269 0.13 -26.65 -0.65
N THR A 270 0.40 -27.41 0.41
CA THR A 270 1.57 -27.27 1.29
C THR A 270 2.90 -27.16 0.53
N ASP A 271 3.21 -28.12 -0.34
CA ASP A 271 4.51 -28.15 -1.03
C ASP A 271 4.71 -26.94 -1.96
N SER A 272 3.63 -26.48 -2.58
CA SER A 272 3.67 -25.32 -3.48
C SER A 272 3.89 -24.03 -2.70
N ILE A 273 3.15 -23.84 -1.61
CA ILE A 273 3.28 -22.66 -0.74
C ILE A 273 4.66 -22.61 -0.09
N LEU A 274 5.17 -23.72 0.43
CA LEU A 274 6.51 -23.76 1.04
C LEU A 274 7.61 -23.43 0.02
N LYS A 275 7.49 -23.88 -1.23
CA LYS A 275 8.43 -23.54 -2.30
C LYS A 275 8.42 -22.04 -2.62
N ILE A 276 7.23 -21.46 -2.77
CA ILE A 276 7.05 -20.02 -3.05
C ILE A 276 7.52 -19.17 -1.86
N ASN A 277 7.20 -19.58 -0.63
CA ASN A 277 7.66 -18.92 0.58
C ASN A 277 9.19 -18.86 0.64
N ASN A 278 9.88 -19.96 0.35
CA ASN A 278 11.35 -19.96 0.31
C ASN A 278 11.93 -19.00 -0.74
N GLN A 279 11.24 -18.80 -1.87
CA GLN A 279 11.63 -17.81 -2.87
C GLN A 279 11.43 -16.39 -2.35
N TYR A 280 10.26 -16.09 -1.78
CA TYR A 280 9.97 -14.78 -1.20
C TYR A 280 10.91 -14.42 -0.05
N LEU A 281 11.22 -15.36 0.85
CA LEU A 281 12.17 -15.12 1.95
C LEU A 281 13.55 -14.70 1.43
N ARG A 282 14.05 -15.33 0.36
CA ARG A 282 15.32 -14.92 -0.27
C ARG A 282 15.22 -13.53 -0.88
N THR A 283 14.16 -13.28 -1.65
CA THR A 283 13.94 -11.96 -2.28
C THR A 283 13.82 -10.84 -1.24
N LEU A 284 13.08 -11.05 -0.16
CA LEU A 284 12.92 -10.05 0.92
C LEU A 284 14.25 -9.74 1.63
N GLN A 285 15.14 -10.73 1.77
CA GLN A 285 16.47 -10.51 2.35
C GLN A 285 17.36 -9.62 1.47
N GLU A 286 17.32 -9.82 0.15
CA GLU A 286 18.15 -9.13 -0.84
C GLU A 286 17.71 -7.68 -1.10
N ILE A 287 16.44 -7.35 -0.83
CA ILE A 287 15.91 -5.99 -1.03
C ILE A 287 16.54 -5.03 -0.01
N ASN A 288 17.18 -3.97 -0.50
CA ASN A 288 17.77 -2.89 0.32
C ASN A 288 17.01 -1.58 0.22
N ASP A 289 15.73 -1.68 -0.13
CA ASP A 289 14.88 -0.56 -0.42
C ASP A 289 13.51 -0.78 0.22
N ILE A 290 13.13 0.13 1.10
CA ILE A 290 11.92 0.01 1.92
C ILE A 290 10.66 -0.06 1.06
N ASP A 291 10.57 0.76 0.01
CA ASP A 291 9.38 0.79 -0.86
C ASP A 291 9.24 -0.51 -1.66
N LYS A 292 10.36 -1.00 -2.20
CA LYS A 292 10.38 -2.30 -2.90
C LYS A 292 10.02 -3.44 -1.95
N LEU A 293 10.41 -3.34 -0.68
CA LEU A 293 10.11 -4.34 0.34
C LEU A 293 8.61 -4.37 0.65
N CYS A 294 7.98 -3.21 0.87
CA CYS A 294 6.53 -3.10 1.09
C CYS A 294 5.72 -3.64 -0.09
N TYR A 295 6.14 -3.29 -1.31
CA TYR A 295 5.49 -3.80 -2.52
C TYR A 295 5.61 -5.31 -2.64
N LYS A 296 6.82 -5.85 -2.40
CA LYS A 296 7.03 -7.29 -2.42
C LYS A 296 6.20 -8.00 -1.35
N LEU A 297 6.02 -7.38 -0.18
CA LEU A 297 5.18 -7.92 0.88
C LEU A 297 3.68 -7.88 0.54
N GLN A 298 3.21 -6.88 -0.22
CA GLN A 298 1.85 -6.89 -0.77
C GLN A 298 1.66 -8.00 -1.78
N GLU A 299 2.63 -8.22 -2.67
CA GLU A 299 2.63 -9.35 -3.61
C GLU A 299 2.58 -10.69 -2.86
N VAL A 300 3.30 -10.81 -1.74
CA VAL A 300 3.23 -11.98 -0.85
C VAL A 300 1.81 -12.17 -0.31
N VAL A 301 1.17 -11.12 0.20
CA VAL A 301 -0.22 -11.19 0.67
C VAL A 301 -1.14 -11.61 -0.45
N ASP A 302 -1.00 -11.03 -1.64
CA ASP A 302 -1.82 -11.37 -2.79
C ASP A 302 -1.64 -12.82 -3.19
N VAL A 303 -0.41 -13.28 -3.35
CA VAL A 303 -0.10 -14.65 -3.76
C VAL A 303 -0.47 -15.68 -2.70
N PHE A 304 -0.40 -15.36 -1.41
CA PHE A 304 -0.82 -16.29 -0.37
C PHE A 304 -2.33 -16.29 -0.13
N THR A 305 -3.00 -15.17 -0.38
CA THR A 305 -4.47 -15.09 -0.32
C THR A 305 -5.11 -15.69 -1.57
N GLU A 306 -4.49 -15.50 -2.74
CA GLU A 306 -4.92 -16.05 -4.03
C GLU A 306 -4.33 -17.44 -4.33
N GLY A 307 -3.27 -17.84 -3.62
CA GLY A 307 -2.58 -19.14 -3.74
C GLY A 307 -3.46 -20.32 -3.34
N MET A 308 -4.61 -20.05 -2.74
CA MET A 308 -5.74 -20.97 -2.62
C MET A 308 -6.33 -21.38 -3.99
N PHE A 309 -6.09 -20.63 -5.06
CA PHE A 309 -6.80 -20.74 -6.34
C PHE A 309 -5.92 -20.91 -7.58
N ASN A 310 -4.63 -20.51 -7.55
CA ASN A 310 -3.86 -20.21 -8.77
C ASN A 310 -2.81 -21.25 -9.23
N TYR A 311 -2.80 -22.50 -8.75
CA TYR A 311 -1.85 -23.52 -9.26
C TYR A 311 -2.46 -24.72 -9.98
N ILE A 312 -3.66 -24.56 -10.55
CA ILE A 312 -4.13 -25.45 -11.62
C ILE A 312 -4.70 -24.57 -12.75
N PRO A 313 -3.93 -24.30 -13.82
CA PRO A 313 -4.48 -23.69 -15.02
C PRO A 313 -5.40 -24.72 -15.69
N SER A 314 -6.67 -24.72 -15.28
CA SER A 314 -7.73 -25.52 -15.90
C SER A 314 -9.09 -24.89 -15.61
N LYS A 315 -10.08 -25.17 -16.45
CA LYS A 315 -11.50 -24.79 -16.29
C LYS A 315 -12.06 -25.06 -14.88
N ASN A 316 -11.42 -25.94 -14.12
CA ASN A 316 -11.79 -26.31 -12.77
C ASN A 316 -11.41 -25.26 -11.70
N SER A 317 -10.38 -24.43 -11.91
CA SER A 317 -9.98 -23.41 -10.91
C SER A 317 -11.01 -22.28 -10.79
N GLU A 318 -11.57 -21.83 -11.90
CA GLU A 318 -12.63 -20.82 -11.90
C GLU A 318 -13.91 -21.34 -11.23
N ILE A 319 -14.22 -22.63 -11.41
CA ILE A 319 -15.34 -23.31 -10.76
C ILE A 319 -15.13 -23.34 -9.25
N ILE A 320 -13.95 -23.74 -8.77
CA ILE A 320 -13.64 -23.76 -7.33
C ILE A 320 -13.65 -22.35 -6.72
N ARG A 321 -13.17 -21.33 -7.45
CA ARG A 321 -13.25 -19.94 -7.01
C ARG A 321 -14.69 -19.47 -6.81
N LYS A 322 -15.58 -19.78 -7.76
CA LYS A 322 -17.03 -19.49 -7.64
C LYS A 322 -17.66 -20.23 -6.45
N ALA A 323 -17.28 -21.49 -6.24
CA ALA A 323 -17.76 -22.27 -5.10
C ALA A 323 -17.33 -21.66 -3.75
N ILE A 324 -16.07 -21.27 -3.60
CA ILE A 324 -15.57 -20.67 -2.36
C ILE A 324 -16.22 -19.29 -2.12
N ALA A 325 -16.36 -18.46 -3.15
CA ALA A 325 -17.05 -17.18 -3.03
C ALA A 325 -18.51 -17.37 -2.57
N TYR A 326 -19.20 -18.38 -3.13
CA TYR A 326 -20.56 -18.74 -2.71
C TYR A 326 -20.61 -19.22 -1.25
N ILE A 327 -19.64 -20.03 -0.82
CA ILE A 327 -19.52 -20.46 0.59
C ILE A 327 -19.33 -19.26 1.51
N SER A 328 -18.41 -18.35 1.17
CA SER A 328 -18.13 -17.15 1.97
C SER A 328 -19.33 -16.20 2.07
N GLN A 329 -20.22 -16.19 1.08
CA GLN A 329 -21.44 -15.37 1.13
C GLN A 329 -22.61 -16.05 1.88
N ASN A 330 -22.59 -17.37 2.02
CA ASN A 330 -23.73 -18.16 2.52
C ASN A 330 -23.39 -19.06 3.73
N TYR A 331 -22.21 -18.91 4.34
CA TYR A 331 -21.74 -19.77 5.44
C TYR A 331 -22.69 -19.81 6.65
N ASN A 332 -23.42 -18.72 6.89
CA ASN A 332 -24.34 -18.55 8.02
C ASN A 332 -25.66 -19.31 7.86
N THR A 333 -25.90 -19.93 6.71
CA THR A 333 -27.09 -20.77 6.44
C THR A 333 -26.75 -22.25 6.57
N ASN A 334 -27.74 -23.15 6.43
CA ASN A 334 -27.51 -24.59 6.41
C ASN A 334 -26.95 -25.06 5.06
N LEU A 335 -25.80 -24.50 4.66
CA LEU A 335 -25.19 -24.70 3.36
C LEU A 335 -24.71 -26.15 3.17
N THR A 336 -25.24 -26.81 2.14
CA THR A 336 -24.94 -28.20 1.80
C THR A 336 -23.93 -28.31 0.65
N LEU A 337 -23.29 -29.47 0.52
CA LEU A 337 -22.35 -29.73 -0.57
C LEU A 337 -23.07 -29.72 -1.92
N GLU A 338 -24.29 -30.26 -1.95
CA GLU A 338 -25.16 -30.33 -3.12
C GLU A 338 -25.54 -28.94 -3.64
N GLU A 339 -25.86 -28.00 -2.75
CA GLU A 339 -26.18 -26.61 -3.13
C GLU A 339 -24.99 -25.93 -3.78
N VAL A 340 -23.78 -26.05 -3.21
CA VAL A 340 -22.59 -25.43 -3.78
C VAL A 340 -22.21 -26.09 -5.12
N ALA A 341 -22.31 -27.42 -5.21
CA ALA A 341 -22.07 -28.15 -6.44
C ALA A 341 -23.03 -27.71 -7.56
N ASN A 342 -24.33 -27.56 -7.24
CA ASN A 342 -25.34 -27.07 -8.18
C ASN A 342 -25.07 -25.61 -8.61
N HIS A 343 -24.66 -24.75 -7.69
CA HIS A 343 -24.32 -23.36 -7.97
C HIS A 343 -23.21 -23.24 -9.02
N VAL A 344 -22.26 -24.17 -9.02
CA VAL A 344 -21.16 -24.22 -10.00
C VAL A 344 -21.38 -25.22 -11.12
N HIS A 345 -22.61 -25.72 -11.26
CA HIS A 345 -23.05 -26.64 -12.32
C HIS A 345 -22.24 -27.96 -12.38
N LEU A 346 -21.87 -28.51 -11.23
CA LEU A 346 -21.18 -29.79 -11.11
C LEU A 346 -22.01 -30.84 -10.36
N ASN A 347 -21.78 -32.11 -10.68
CA ASN A 347 -22.29 -33.22 -9.89
C ASN A 347 -21.66 -33.20 -8.48
N PRO A 348 -22.42 -33.40 -7.39
CA PRO A 348 -21.93 -33.37 -6.00
C PRO A 348 -20.72 -34.28 -5.74
N THR A 349 -20.71 -35.51 -6.28
CA THR A 349 -19.60 -36.45 -6.09
C THR A 349 -18.33 -35.93 -6.76
N TYR A 350 -18.44 -35.42 -7.98
CA TYR A 350 -17.31 -34.84 -8.71
C TYR A 350 -16.81 -33.55 -8.05
N PHE A 351 -17.73 -32.68 -7.61
CA PHE A 351 -17.41 -31.47 -6.88
C PHE A 351 -16.66 -31.77 -5.58
N SER A 352 -17.10 -32.76 -4.80
CA SER A 352 -16.44 -33.15 -3.55
C SER A 352 -14.97 -33.55 -3.76
N THR A 353 -14.71 -34.39 -4.78
CA THR A 353 -13.35 -34.80 -5.14
C THR A 353 -12.53 -33.61 -5.63
N LEU A 354 -13.09 -32.80 -6.53
CA LEU A 354 -12.40 -31.66 -7.12
C LEU A 354 -12.09 -30.57 -6.08
N PHE A 355 -13.04 -30.28 -5.20
CA PHE A 355 -12.90 -29.32 -4.11
C PHE A 355 -11.79 -29.78 -3.18
N LYS A 356 -11.84 -31.02 -2.69
CA LYS A 356 -10.80 -31.56 -1.79
C LYS A 356 -9.40 -31.56 -2.42
N GLN A 357 -9.30 -31.87 -3.71
CA GLN A 357 -8.02 -31.82 -4.44
C GLN A 357 -7.50 -30.39 -4.58
N SER A 358 -8.39 -29.41 -4.75
CA SER A 358 -8.01 -28.01 -5.02
C SER A 358 -7.78 -27.21 -3.73
N SER A 359 -8.61 -27.40 -2.70
CA SER A 359 -8.59 -26.68 -1.43
C SER A 359 -7.91 -27.45 -0.29
N GLY A 360 -7.29 -28.60 -0.59
CA GLY A 360 -6.59 -29.44 0.40
C GLY A 360 -7.45 -30.00 1.55
N SER A 361 -8.75 -29.69 1.58
CA SER A 361 -9.67 -29.93 2.69
C SER A 361 -11.05 -30.28 2.16
N SER A 362 -11.82 -31.08 2.89
CA SER A 362 -13.19 -31.36 2.48
C SER A 362 -14.07 -30.10 2.57
N PHE A 363 -15.15 -30.04 1.79
CA PHE A 363 -16.15 -28.97 1.86
C PHE A 363 -16.61 -28.68 3.30
N LYS A 364 -16.90 -29.73 4.09
CA LYS A 364 -17.37 -29.58 5.46
C LYS A 364 -16.31 -29.01 6.40
N GLU A 365 -15.04 -29.38 6.20
CA GLU A 365 -13.93 -28.80 6.96
C GLU A 365 -13.74 -27.34 6.60
N TYR A 366 -13.77 -27.01 5.31
CA TYR A 366 -13.62 -25.64 4.82
C TYR A 366 -14.75 -24.72 5.32
N LEU A 367 -16.01 -25.16 5.21
CA LEU A 367 -17.16 -24.43 5.73
C LEU A 367 -17.03 -24.18 7.25
N ASN A 368 -16.60 -25.18 8.01
CA ASN A 368 -16.38 -25.02 9.46
C ASN A 368 -15.26 -24.02 9.78
N ILE A 369 -14.19 -23.98 8.99
CA ILE A 369 -13.12 -22.97 9.14
C ILE A 369 -13.72 -21.57 8.97
N VAL A 370 -14.44 -21.32 7.87
CA VAL A 370 -15.07 -20.02 7.62
C VAL A 370 -15.99 -19.59 8.76
N ARG A 371 -16.85 -20.50 9.24
CA ARG A 371 -17.77 -20.23 10.35
C ARG A 371 -17.04 -19.93 11.67
N VAL A 372 -15.96 -20.66 11.95
CA VAL A 372 -15.15 -20.45 13.16
C VAL A 372 -14.49 -19.08 13.11
N GLU A 373 -13.91 -18.68 11.98
CA GLU A 373 -13.28 -17.37 11.84
C GLU A 373 -14.29 -16.23 12.06
N GLU A 374 -15.48 -16.30 11.47
CA GLU A 374 -16.53 -15.30 11.70
C GLU A 374 -17.06 -15.32 13.14
N SER A 375 -17.07 -16.49 13.79
CA SER A 375 -17.46 -16.58 15.19
C SER A 375 -16.45 -15.92 16.13
N LYS A 376 -15.14 -15.95 15.81
CA LYS A 376 -14.12 -15.22 16.59
C LYS A 376 -14.40 -13.72 16.54
N ARG A 377 -14.71 -13.18 15.35
CA ARG A 377 -15.03 -11.77 15.17
C ARG A 377 -16.23 -11.34 16.03
N LEU A 378 -17.29 -12.16 16.09
CA LEU A 378 -18.45 -11.88 16.94
C LEU A 378 -18.13 -12.03 18.43
N LEU A 379 -17.31 -13.01 18.82
CA LEU A 379 -16.89 -13.21 20.21
C LEU A 379 -16.09 -12.02 20.74
N SER A 380 -15.25 -11.39 19.91
CA SER A 380 -14.39 -10.27 20.30
C SER A 380 -15.10 -8.92 20.27
N ASN A 381 -16.16 -8.75 19.47
CA ASN A 381 -16.76 -7.43 19.19
C ASN A 381 -18.21 -7.28 19.65
N THR A 382 -18.82 -8.33 20.25
CA THR A 382 -20.23 -8.30 20.67
C THR A 382 -20.44 -9.03 21.99
N ASP A 383 -21.47 -8.63 22.73
CA ASP A 383 -21.91 -9.30 23.97
C ASP A 383 -22.92 -10.43 23.74
N TYR A 384 -23.07 -10.87 22.48
CA TYR A 384 -24.02 -11.93 22.15
C TYR A 384 -23.71 -13.23 22.92
N SER A 385 -24.75 -13.99 23.25
CA SER A 385 -24.53 -15.27 23.93
C SER A 385 -23.79 -16.25 23.01
N ILE A 386 -23.07 -17.22 23.58
CA ILE A 386 -22.37 -18.23 22.78
C ILE A 386 -23.35 -19.03 21.90
N ILE A 387 -24.60 -19.17 22.35
CA ILE A 387 -25.68 -19.80 21.58
C ILE A 387 -26.03 -18.94 20.37
N ASP A 388 -26.23 -17.63 20.57
CA ASP A 388 -26.59 -16.71 19.48
C ASP A 388 -25.49 -16.61 18.44
N ILE A 389 -24.22 -16.59 18.86
CA ILE A 389 -23.07 -16.60 17.94
C ILE A 389 -23.01 -17.91 17.14
N ALA A 390 -23.27 -19.05 17.79
CA ALA A 390 -23.32 -20.35 17.10
C ALA A 390 -24.39 -20.34 16.01
N VAL A 391 -25.60 -19.85 16.32
CA VAL A 391 -26.71 -19.73 15.37
C VAL A 391 -26.38 -18.74 14.26
N ALA A 392 -25.88 -17.55 14.59
CA ALA A 392 -25.54 -16.50 13.63
C ALA A 392 -24.45 -16.90 12.63
N THR A 393 -23.57 -17.83 13.03
CA THR A 393 -22.50 -18.36 12.17
C THR A 393 -22.88 -19.67 11.48
N GLY A 394 -24.14 -20.12 11.58
CA GLY A 394 -24.66 -21.26 10.83
C GLY A 394 -24.40 -22.63 11.47
N PHE A 395 -24.08 -22.70 12.76
CA PHE A 395 -24.03 -23.97 13.49
C PHE A 395 -25.41 -24.35 14.03
N GLU A 396 -25.77 -25.63 13.89
CA GLU A 396 -27.08 -26.16 14.34
C GLU A 396 -27.26 -26.10 15.86
N ASN A 397 -26.18 -26.22 16.63
CA ASN A 397 -26.24 -26.14 18.08
C ASN A 397 -24.89 -25.72 18.69
N GLN A 398 -24.97 -25.16 19.91
CA GLN A 398 -23.83 -24.67 20.67
C GLN A 398 -22.80 -25.77 21.00
N SER A 399 -23.24 -27.00 21.25
CA SER A 399 -22.37 -28.11 21.62
C SER A 399 -21.44 -28.49 20.47
N TYR A 400 -21.97 -28.61 19.26
CA TYR A 400 -21.20 -28.87 18.06
C TYR A 400 -20.27 -27.70 17.73
N PHE A 401 -20.79 -26.46 17.80
CA PHE A 401 -19.99 -25.26 17.64
C PHE A 401 -18.78 -25.25 18.58
N SER A 402 -18.99 -25.45 19.89
CA SER A 402 -17.93 -25.40 20.88
C SER A 402 -16.85 -26.45 20.64
N LYS A 403 -17.24 -27.65 20.19
CA LYS A 403 -16.30 -28.72 19.82
C LYS A 403 -15.47 -28.36 18.58
N VAL A 404 -16.13 -27.83 17.56
CA VAL A 404 -15.49 -27.40 16.31
C VAL A 404 -14.57 -26.22 16.54
N PHE A 405 -15.04 -25.20 17.26
CA PHE A 405 -14.26 -24.03 17.65
C PHE A 405 -12.98 -24.46 18.39
N LYS A 406 -13.12 -25.29 19.45
CA LYS A 406 -11.95 -25.81 20.17
C LYS A 406 -10.99 -26.62 19.30
N LYS A 407 -11.51 -27.39 18.35
CA LYS A 407 -10.67 -28.15 17.41
C LYS A 407 -9.78 -27.21 16.58
N TYR A 408 -10.31 -26.07 16.13
CA TYR A 408 -9.59 -25.15 15.24
C TYR A 408 -8.80 -24.06 15.98
N THR A 409 -9.20 -23.68 17.18
CA THR A 409 -8.57 -22.58 17.94
C THR A 409 -7.75 -23.06 19.14
N GLY A 410 -7.90 -24.31 19.56
CA GLY A 410 -7.33 -24.84 20.79
C GLY A 410 -8.08 -24.44 22.07
N LEU A 411 -8.97 -23.45 22.01
CA LEU A 411 -9.70 -22.88 23.15
C LEU A 411 -11.21 -23.10 23.00
N THR A 412 -11.96 -23.19 24.10
CA THR A 412 -13.42 -23.14 24.02
C THR A 412 -13.89 -21.71 23.70
N PRO A 413 -15.08 -21.50 23.09
CA PRO A 413 -15.59 -20.15 22.81
C PRO A 413 -15.62 -19.24 24.05
N LYS A 414 -15.94 -19.81 25.22
CA LYS A 414 -15.95 -19.09 26.51
C LYS A 414 -14.56 -18.72 27.02
N GLN A 415 -13.53 -19.49 26.65
CA GLN A 415 -12.14 -19.18 26.99
C GLN A 415 -11.50 -18.19 26.01
N TYR A 416 -12.05 -18.10 24.80
CA TYR A 416 -11.56 -17.21 23.76
C TYR A 416 -12.10 -15.79 23.92
N ARG A 417 -13.36 -15.66 24.35
CA ARG A 417 -13.90 -14.43 24.92
C ARG A 417 -13.25 -14.17 26.27
#